data_AF-A0A2D6PUC9-F1
#
_entry.id   AF-A0A2D6PUC9-F1
#
_cell.length_a   1.000
_cell.length_b   1.000
_cell.length_c   1.000
_cell.angle_alpha   90.00
_cell.angle_beta   90.00
_cell.angle_gamma   90.00
#
_symmetry.space_group_name_H-M   'P 1'
#
loop_
_entity.id
_entity.type
_entity.pdbx_description
1 polymer ?
#
loop_
_entity_poly.entity_id
_entity_poly.type
_entity_poly.pdbx_seq_one_letter_code
_entity_poly.pdbx_strand_id
1 'polypeptide(L)'
;MKLASLFIVLLAALVSTGCGDESAQDDGSGGGGARAHSHDGPHGGRLADLTGAGHLEFVHDASAGTVSVHLTTMDAKTALAVPGAPQIKLSTKDGPKILTMTAVGGSGGSASEFTITDDTLKSEVLEGRIVLEIEGQTFNPFLRALRK
;
A
#
# COMPACT_ATOMS: atom_id res chain seq x y z
N MET A 1 19.00 7.05 -38.82
CA MET A 1 18.96 8.41 -39.41
C MET A 1 18.46 9.35 -38.32
N LYS A 2 19.25 10.36 -37.95
CA LYS A 2 18.94 11.36 -36.92
C LYS A 2 18.52 12.66 -37.62
N LEU A 3 17.32 13.14 -37.36
CA LEU A 3 16.80 14.47 -37.71
C LEU A 3 15.67 14.76 -36.71
N ALA A 4 15.37 15.97 -36.25
CA ALA A 4 16.08 17.24 -36.17
C ALA A 4 15.25 18.08 -35.18
N SER A 5 15.92 19.02 -34.52
CA SER A 5 15.40 19.99 -33.56
C SER A 5 14.22 20.83 -34.10
N LEU A 6 13.25 21.19 -33.24
CA LEU A 6 12.61 22.51 -33.32
C LEU A 6 12.03 22.97 -31.97
N PHE A 7 12.53 24.12 -31.52
CA PHE A 7 12.15 24.93 -30.35
C PHE A 7 10.76 25.54 -30.49
N ILE A 8 9.96 25.57 -29.41
CA ILE A 8 9.06 26.70 -29.10
C ILE A 8 9.09 26.96 -27.59
N VAL A 9 9.67 28.11 -27.24
CA VAL A 9 9.56 28.80 -25.95
C VAL A 9 8.21 29.52 -25.93
N LEU A 10 7.41 29.34 -24.88
CA LEU A 10 6.39 30.33 -24.53
C LEU A 10 6.34 30.56 -23.02
N LEU A 11 6.68 31.79 -22.69
CA LEU A 11 6.79 32.43 -21.38
C LEU A 11 5.44 33.10 -21.04
N ALA A 12 4.92 32.87 -19.84
CA ALA A 12 3.92 33.75 -19.23
C ALA A 12 4.01 33.68 -17.70
N ALA A 13 4.68 34.67 -17.12
CA ALA A 13 4.64 34.97 -15.69
C ALA A 13 3.49 35.94 -15.43
N LEU A 14 2.59 35.59 -14.52
CA LEU A 14 1.62 36.52 -13.92
C LEU A 14 1.87 36.55 -12.41
N VAL A 15 2.43 37.68 -11.97
CA VAL A 15 2.61 38.05 -10.56
C VAL A 15 1.42 38.93 -10.19
N SER A 16 0.61 38.49 -9.23
CA SER A 16 -0.43 39.31 -8.61
C SER A 16 -0.09 39.48 -7.13
N THR A 17 0.52 40.61 -6.80
CA THR A 17 0.70 41.09 -5.43
C THR A 17 -0.53 41.93 -5.07
N GLY A 18 -1.39 41.42 -4.18
CA GLY A 18 -2.51 42.17 -3.61
C GLY A 18 -2.27 42.37 -2.11
N CYS A 19 -2.23 43.63 -1.68
CA CYS A 19 -2.11 44.07 -0.28
C CYS A 19 -3.46 44.69 0.12
N GLY A 20 -4.00 44.29 1.27
CA GLY A 20 -5.23 44.84 1.86
C GLY A 20 -5.36 44.40 3.31
N ASP A 21 -5.32 45.37 4.22
CA ASP A 21 -5.27 45.22 5.68
C ASP A 21 -6.63 44.93 6.35
N GLU A 22 -6.55 44.11 7.40
CA GLU A 22 -7.23 44.16 8.71
C GLU A 22 -8.77 44.28 8.79
N SER A 23 -9.41 43.18 9.19
CA SER A 23 -10.64 43.21 9.99
C SER A 23 -10.63 42.04 10.97
N ALA A 24 -10.61 42.35 12.26
CA ALA A 24 -10.82 41.41 13.34
C ALA A 24 -12.23 40.83 13.25
N GLN A 25 -12.32 39.50 13.20
CA GLN A 25 -13.54 38.78 13.52
C GLN A 25 -13.18 37.45 14.19
N ASP A 26 -13.64 37.39 15.42
CA ASP A 26 -13.71 36.25 16.31
C ASP A 26 -14.56 35.11 15.71
N ASP A 27 -14.48 33.94 16.34
CA ASP A 27 -15.44 32.84 16.25
C ASP A 27 -15.43 31.95 14.99
N GLY A 28 -14.74 30.82 15.07
CA GLY A 28 -15.03 29.71 14.17
C GLY A 28 -14.00 28.60 14.21
N SER A 29 -14.19 27.65 15.11
CA SER A 29 -13.54 26.34 15.11
C SER A 29 -13.85 25.57 13.81
N GLY A 30 -13.18 25.94 12.71
CA GLY A 30 -13.20 25.24 11.44
C GLY A 30 -12.09 24.20 11.42
N GLY A 31 -12.34 23.05 12.04
CA GLY A 31 -11.49 21.87 11.90
C GLY A 31 -11.42 21.48 10.42
N GLY A 32 -10.39 21.98 9.74
CA GLY A 32 -9.98 21.53 8.41
C GLY A 32 -9.59 20.08 8.52
N GLY A 33 -10.56 19.20 8.33
CA GLY A 33 -10.38 17.76 8.30
C GLY A 33 -9.37 17.42 7.21
N ALA A 34 -8.10 17.26 7.61
CA ALA A 34 -7.23 16.29 6.97
C ALA A 34 -8.05 15.00 6.99
N ARG A 35 -8.63 14.65 5.84
CA ARG A 35 -9.33 13.38 5.64
C ARG A 35 -8.33 12.32 6.07
N ALA A 36 -8.55 11.76 7.26
CA ALA A 36 -7.85 10.58 7.71
C ALA A 36 -8.16 9.53 6.65
N HIS A 37 -7.21 9.30 5.74
CA HIS A 37 -7.31 8.18 4.84
C HIS A 37 -7.38 6.96 5.74
N SER A 38 -8.52 6.27 5.72
CA SER A 38 -8.68 5.02 6.44
C SER A 38 -7.53 4.12 6.03
N HIS A 39 -6.70 3.72 6.99
CA HIS A 39 -5.63 2.74 6.79
C HIS A 39 -6.19 1.31 6.72
N ASP A 40 -7.51 1.16 6.82
CA ASP A 40 -8.21 -0.11 6.78
C ASP A 40 -8.75 -0.37 5.37
N GLY A 41 -8.54 -1.59 4.88
CA GLY A 41 -8.99 -2.06 3.59
C GLY A 41 -10.38 -2.72 3.63
N PRO A 42 -10.95 -3.02 2.44
CA PRO A 42 -12.30 -3.56 2.30
C PRO A 42 -12.52 -4.95 2.93
N HIS A 43 -11.46 -5.71 3.20
CA HIS A 43 -11.51 -7.02 3.84
C HIS A 43 -11.23 -6.94 5.35
N GLY A 44 -11.21 -5.73 5.93
CA GLY A 44 -10.90 -5.50 7.34
C GLY A 44 -9.40 -5.63 7.66
N GLY A 45 -8.56 -5.68 6.63
CA GLY A 45 -7.11 -5.68 6.74
C GLY A 45 -6.53 -4.27 6.76
N ARG A 46 -5.20 -4.20 6.72
CA ARG A 46 -4.46 -2.93 6.65
C ARG A 46 -3.94 -2.70 5.25
N LEU A 47 -4.10 -1.47 4.75
CA LEU A 47 -3.58 -1.08 3.45
C LEU A 47 -2.12 -0.63 3.54
N ALA A 48 -1.32 -1.11 2.60
CA ALA A 48 0.03 -0.64 2.31
C ALA A 48 0.07 -0.15 0.86
N ASP A 49 0.57 1.07 0.68
CA ASP A 49 0.76 1.67 -0.64
C ASP A 49 1.97 1.00 -1.33
N LEU A 50 1.77 0.52 -2.55
CA LEU A 50 2.80 -0.05 -3.41
C LEU A 50 3.12 1.01 -4.46
N THR A 51 3.93 2.01 -4.09
CA THR A 51 4.23 3.21 -4.88
C THR A 51 4.22 2.99 -6.39
N GLY A 52 3.17 3.48 -7.05
CA GLY A 52 3.00 3.44 -8.51
C GLY A 52 2.39 2.16 -9.09
N ALA A 53 2.32 1.08 -8.33
CA ALA A 53 1.72 -0.20 -8.73
C ALA A 53 0.28 -0.39 -8.22
N GLY A 54 -0.01 0.05 -6.99
CA GLY A 54 -1.35 -0.11 -6.41
C GLY A 54 -1.32 -0.21 -4.90
N HIS A 55 -2.21 -1.04 -4.34
CA HIS A 55 -2.31 -1.26 -2.90
C HIS A 55 -2.26 -2.74 -2.56
N LEU A 56 -1.64 -3.02 -1.43
CA LEU A 56 -1.68 -4.31 -0.75
C LEU A 56 -2.56 -4.18 0.48
N GLU A 57 -3.61 -4.98 0.58
CA GLU A 57 -4.32 -5.19 1.84
C GLU A 57 -3.80 -6.44 2.52
N PHE A 58 -3.44 -6.31 3.79
CA PHE A 58 -2.99 -7.40 4.65
C PHE A 58 -4.04 -7.69 5.73
N VAL A 59 -4.61 -8.90 5.72
CA VAL A 59 -5.57 -9.39 6.71
C VAL A 59 -4.89 -10.46 7.56
N HIS A 60 -4.96 -10.33 8.88
CA HIS A 60 -4.31 -11.26 9.80
C HIS A 60 -5.32 -11.77 10.83
N ASP A 61 -5.47 -13.09 10.87
CA ASP A 61 -6.23 -13.82 11.87
C ASP A 61 -5.25 -14.59 12.77
N ALA A 62 -4.93 -13.99 13.92
CA ALA A 62 -4.04 -14.60 14.91
C ALA A 62 -4.64 -15.87 15.54
N SER A 63 -5.97 -15.99 15.60
CA SER A 63 -6.59 -17.18 16.18
C SER A 63 -6.42 -18.41 15.27
N ALA A 64 -6.59 -18.20 13.96
CA ALA A 64 -6.38 -19.23 12.95
C ALA A 64 -4.89 -19.44 12.60
N GLY A 65 -4.04 -18.44 12.85
CA GLY A 65 -2.67 -18.42 12.36
C GLY A 65 -2.63 -18.21 10.86
N THR A 66 -3.53 -17.39 10.34
CA THR A 66 -3.71 -17.18 8.89
C THR A 66 -3.44 -15.73 8.52
N VAL A 67 -2.78 -15.55 7.38
CA VAL A 67 -2.65 -14.25 6.71
C VAL A 67 -3.23 -14.36 5.31
N SER A 68 -4.02 -13.37 4.93
CA SER A 68 -4.45 -13.14 3.55
C SER A 68 -3.94 -11.80 3.03
N VAL A 69 -3.60 -11.78 1.75
CA VAL A 69 -3.16 -10.59 1.02
C VAL A 69 -4.05 -10.39 -0.19
N HIS A 70 -4.56 -9.17 -0.34
CA HIS A 70 -5.35 -8.77 -1.50
C HIS A 70 -4.63 -7.62 -2.21
N LEU A 71 -4.42 -7.75 -3.52
CA LEU A 71 -3.75 -6.76 -4.35
C LEU A 71 -4.77 -6.04 -5.21
N THR A 72 -4.73 -4.71 -5.17
CA THR A 72 -5.57 -3.85 -5.99
C THR A 72 -4.74 -2.82 -6.73
N THR A 73 -5.27 -2.27 -7.82
CA THR A 73 -4.64 -1.18 -8.55
C THR A 73 -4.71 0.13 -7.74
N MET A 74 -4.21 1.22 -8.31
CA MET A 74 -4.24 2.56 -7.71
C MET A 74 -5.65 3.08 -7.38
N ASP A 75 -6.71 2.47 -7.93
CA ASP A 75 -8.10 2.84 -7.59
C ASP A 75 -8.65 2.16 -6.32
N ALA A 76 -7.86 1.26 -5.71
CA ALA A 76 -8.20 0.46 -4.53
C ALA A 76 -9.45 -0.45 -4.66
N LYS A 77 -9.88 -0.72 -5.90
CA LYS A 77 -11.10 -1.49 -6.21
C LYS A 77 -10.85 -2.60 -7.22
N THR A 78 -10.03 -2.32 -8.23
CA THR A 78 -9.73 -3.25 -9.30
C THR A 78 -8.64 -4.20 -8.84
N ALA A 79 -8.88 -5.51 -8.96
CA ALA A 79 -7.90 -6.53 -8.62
C ALA A 79 -6.63 -6.40 -9.47
N LEU A 80 -5.46 -6.42 -8.82
CA LEU A 80 -4.15 -6.41 -9.47
C LEU A 80 -3.58 -7.83 -9.47
N ALA A 81 -3.72 -8.53 -10.60
CA ALA A 81 -3.16 -9.86 -10.75
C ALA A 81 -1.64 -9.77 -11.01
N VAL A 82 -0.85 -10.49 -10.20
CA VAL A 82 0.60 -10.50 -10.30
C VAL A 82 1.11 -11.93 -10.52
N PRO A 83 2.20 -12.10 -11.29
CA PRO A 83 2.86 -13.39 -11.39
C PRO A 83 3.65 -13.69 -10.11
N GLY A 84 3.60 -14.94 -9.66
CA GLY A 84 4.37 -15.40 -8.51
C GLY A 84 3.72 -15.09 -7.16
N ALA A 85 4.10 -15.88 -6.16
CA ALA A 85 3.55 -15.77 -4.81
C ALA A 85 4.38 -14.82 -3.93
N PRO A 86 3.74 -13.93 -3.16
CA PRO A 86 4.42 -13.15 -2.14
C PRO A 86 5.08 -14.04 -1.08
N GLN A 87 6.07 -13.49 -0.41
CA GLN A 87 6.68 -14.10 0.77
C GLN A 87 6.49 -13.21 2.00
N ILE A 88 6.27 -13.81 3.16
CA ILE A 88 6.34 -13.12 4.44
C ILE A 88 7.70 -13.41 5.07
N LYS A 89 8.49 -12.37 5.33
CA LYS A 89 9.74 -12.44 6.09
C LYS A 89 9.47 -11.97 7.50
N LEU A 90 9.34 -12.92 8.43
CA LEU A 90 9.10 -12.66 9.85
C LEU A 90 10.42 -12.60 10.62
N SER A 91 10.48 -11.69 11.58
CA SER A 91 11.44 -11.69 12.67
C SER A 91 10.80 -12.40 13.85
N THR A 92 11.32 -13.57 14.22
CA THR A 92 10.82 -14.34 15.37
C THR A 92 11.89 -14.44 16.46
N LYS A 93 11.50 -14.85 17.66
CA LYS A 93 12.44 -15.09 18.77
C LYS A 93 13.50 -16.16 18.44
N ASP A 94 13.19 -17.10 17.54
CA ASP A 94 14.06 -18.19 17.15
C ASP A 94 14.89 -17.85 15.90
N GLY A 95 14.78 -16.61 15.40
CA GLY A 95 15.44 -16.11 14.21
C GLY A 95 14.47 -15.74 13.08
N PRO A 96 15.00 -15.27 11.94
CA PRO A 96 14.17 -14.93 10.79
C PRO A 96 13.50 -16.18 10.19
N LYS A 97 12.22 -16.07 9.83
CA LYS A 97 11.44 -17.11 9.16
C LYS A 97 10.87 -16.57 7.85
N ILE A 98 10.96 -17.35 6.78
CA ILE A 98 10.37 -17.00 5.48
C ILE A 98 9.20 -17.95 5.21
N LEU A 99 8.05 -17.38 4.91
CA LEU A 99 6.81 -18.09 4.59
C LEU A 99 6.39 -17.73 3.17
N THR A 100 6.23 -18.71 2.29
CA THR A 100 5.76 -18.47 0.90
C THR A 100 4.25 -18.63 0.83
N MET A 101 3.54 -17.60 0.38
CA MET A 101 2.08 -17.64 0.30
C MET A 101 1.58 -18.52 -0.85
N THR A 102 0.31 -18.90 -0.81
CA THR A 102 -0.37 -19.66 -1.86
C THR A 102 -1.44 -18.81 -2.51
N ALA A 103 -1.54 -18.82 -3.84
CA ALA A 103 -2.58 -18.11 -4.57
C ALA A 103 -3.97 -18.65 -4.23
N VAL A 104 -4.94 -17.74 -4.04
CA VAL A 104 -6.37 -18.05 -3.91
C VAL A 104 -7.01 -17.77 -5.26
N GLY A 105 -7.08 -18.79 -6.11
CA GLY A 105 -7.56 -18.67 -7.49
C GLY A 105 -6.56 -18.00 -8.43
N GLY A 106 -7.08 -17.34 -9.46
CA GLY A 106 -6.28 -16.77 -10.55
C GLY A 106 -6.33 -17.58 -11.85
N SER A 107 -5.72 -17.03 -12.90
CA SER A 107 -5.64 -17.66 -14.23
C SER A 107 -4.27 -17.37 -14.84
N GLY A 108 -3.76 -18.31 -15.66
CA GLY A 108 -2.48 -18.13 -16.34
C GLY A 108 -1.27 -17.95 -15.42
N GLY A 109 -1.31 -18.48 -14.19
CA GLY A 109 -0.21 -18.38 -13.22
C GLY A 109 -0.09 -17.02 -12.50
N SER A 110 -1.09 -16.15 -12.65
CA SER A 110 -1.18 -14.88 -11.93
C SER A 110 -2.39 -14.86 -10.99
N ALA A 111 -2.26 -14.21 -9.85
CA ALA A 111 -3.32 -14.05 -8.86
C ALA A 111 -3.26 -12.67 -8.19
N SER A 112 -4.38 -12.20 -7.69
CA SER A 112 -4.49 -10.96 -6.89
C SER A 112 -4.76 -11.23 -5.42
N GLU A 113 -4.99 -12.49 -5.05
CA GLU A 113 -5.27 -12.91 -3.68
C GLU A 113 -4.35 -14.07 -3.32
N PHE A 114 -3.79 -14.00 -2.11
CA PHE A 114 -2.87 -15.00 -1.59
C PHE A 114 -3.16 -15.27 -0.12
N THR A 115 -2.96 -16.50 0.32
CA THR A 115 -3.16 -16.90 1.72
C THR A 115 -2.03 -17.81 2.21
N ILE A 116 -1.81 -17.80 3.52
CA ILE A 116 -0.94 -18.75 4.21
C ILE A 116 -1.45 -19.00 5.63
N THR A 117 -1.26 -20.24 6.10
CA THR A 117 -1.45 -20.63 7.49
C THR A 117 -0.14 -21.17 8.05
N ASP A 118 0.27 -20.69 9.22
CA ASP A 118 1.46 -21.15 9.94
C ASP A 118 1.34 -20.79 11.42
N ASP A 119 1.80 -21.66 12.33
CA ASP A 119 1.68 -21.43 13.78
C ASP A 119 2.39 -20.15 14.26
N THR A 120 3.44 -19.70 13.57
CA THR A 120 4.12 -18.43 13.93
C THR A 120 3.24 -17.20 13.67
N LEU A 121 2.22 -17.33 12.83
CA LEU A 121 1.24 -16.29 12.56
C LEU A 121 0.16 -16.21 13.65
N LYS A 122 0.15 -17.10 14.64
CA LYS A 122 -0.79 -17.00 15.78
C LYS A 122 -0.42 -15.91 16.80
N SER A 123 0.72 -15.26 16.62
CA SER A 123 1.11 -14.12 17.43
C SER A 123 0.26 -12.90 17.06
N GLU A 124 -0.33 -12.24 18.05
CA GLU A 124 -1.04 -10.95 17.89
C GLU A 124 -0.15 -9.83 17.33
N VAL A 125 1.17 -9.97 17.52
CA VAL A 125 2.16 -9.02 17.01
C VAL A 125 3.07 -9.75 16.05
N LEU A 126 3.05 -9.33 14.79
CA LEU A 126 3.96 -9.78 13.75
C LEU A 126 4.97 -8.68 13.47
N GLU A 127 6.25 -9.04 13.54
CA GLU A 127 7.36 -8.19 13.11
C GLU A 127 7.91 -8.77 11.81
N GLY A 128 7.90 -8.00 10.74
CA GLY A 128 8.36 -8.51 9.46
C GLY A 128 7.98 -7.64 8.28
N ARG A 129 8.11 -8.23 7.09
CA ARG A 129 7.75 -7.60 5.81
C ARG A 129 7.11 -8.61 4.88
N ILE A 130 6.21 -8.14 4.04
CA ILE A 130 5.82 -8.89 2.85
C ILE A 130 6.81 -8.52 1.75
N VAL A 131 7.25 -9.50 0.98
CA VAL A 131 8.07 -9.33 -0.21
C VAL A 131 7.23 -9.76 -1.40
N LEU A 132 7.06 -8.85 -2.35
CA LEU A 132 6.26 -9.07 -3.54
C LEU A 132 7.00 -8.47 -4.74
N GLU A 133 6.91 -9.13 -5.89
CA GLU A 133 7.42 -8.61 -7.16
C GLU A 133 6.26 -8.26 -8.09
N ILE A 134 6.29 -7.07 -8.66
CA ILE A 134 5.32 -6.60 -9.66
C ILE A 134 6.13 -6.00 -10.80
N GLU A 135 5.99 -6.56 -12.00
CA GLU A 135 6.68 -6.07 -13.21
C GLU A 135 8.20 -5.90 -13.04
N GLY A 136 8.85 -6.81 -12.30
CA GLY A 136 10.29 -6.78 -12.02
C GLY A 136 10.72 -5.81 -10.91
N GLN A 137 9.78 -5.10 -10.28
CA GLN A 137 10.02 -4.26 -9.11
C GLN A 137 9.66 -5.01 -7.83
N THR A 138 10.59 -5.05 -6.87
CA THR A 138 10.33 -5.63 -5.55
C THR A 138 9.78 -4.59 -4.58
N PHE A 139 8.66 -4.93 -3.93
CA PHE A 139 8.03 -4.18 -2.86
C PHE A 139 8.20 -4.91 -1.52
N ASN A 140 8.42 -4.13 -0.45
CA ASN A 140 8.74 -4.66 0.87
C ASN A 140 7.93 -4.00 2.01
N PRO A 141 6.59 -3.93 1.92
CA PRO A 141 5.78 -3.26 2.94
C PRO A 141 5.94 -3.93 4.31
N PHE A 142 5.94 -3.10 5.35
CA PHE A 142 6.07 -3.58 6.73
C PHE A 142 4.80 -4.27 7.19
N LEU A 143 4.97 -5.41 7.84
CA LEU A 143 3.96 -5.94 8.75
C LEU A 143 4.03 -5.12 10.03
N ARG A 144 3.17 -4.12 10.14
CA ARG A 144 2.96 -3.40 11.38
C ARG A 144 1.54 -3.70 11.84
N ALA A 145 1.36 -4.74 12.65
CA ALA A 145 0.17 -4.87 13.45
C ALA A 145 0.20 -3.71 14.46
N LEU A 146 -0.58 -2.64 14.22
CA LEU A 146 -0.79 -1.67 15.29
C LEU A 146 -1.64 -2.38 16.33
N ARG A 147 -1.15 -2.47 17.56
CA ARG A 147 -2.01 -2.76 18.70
C ARG A 147 -3.22 -1.82 18.58
N LYS A 148 -4.43 -2.38 18.55
CA LYS A 148 -5.62 -1.59 18.89
C LYS A 148 -5.52 -1.18 20.35
#